data_AF-A0A7W7IC28-F1
#
_entry.id   AF-A0A7W7IC28-F1
#
_cell.length_a   1.000
_cell.length_b   1.000
_cell.length_c   1.000
_cell.angle_alpha   90.00
_cell.angle_beta   90.00
_cell.angle_gamma   90.00
#
_symmetry.space_group_name_H-M   'P 1'
#
loop_
_entity.id
_entity.type
_entity.pdbx_description
1 polymer ?
#
loop_
_entity_poly.entity_id
_entity_poly.type
_entity_poly.pdbx_seq_one_letter_code
_entity_poly.pdbx_strand_id
1 'polypeptide(L)'
;MRGWTAGDIPDLRGRRAIVTGANSGLGYHTALQLARHGASVVLACRSAERGQAAFDRIRAAAPDADLVLASLDLADLASVRAFAARYGDASVDLLVNNAGVMAIPHRTTADGFEMQFGTNHLGHFALTGLLLPALRSAPSPRVVTVTSAFAWSGRLDFDDLQSERRYRKWSAYAQSKLANLVFARELDRRVPEVTSLAAHPGYAATNLQQTGPRMQGSTLMEKAAGIGNAVIAQSAAAGALPSLYAAAAPDVHGGACYGPRILQYRGAPTEVVTPPQANRPGQAERLWDVSETLTGVAYAAAAS
;
A
#
# COMPACT_ATOMS: atom_id res chain seq x y z
N MET A 1 10.33 4.67 27.20
CA MET A 1 9.65 3.50 26.61
C MET A 1 10.39 3.08 25.35
N ARG A 2 10.71 1.78 25.23
CA ARG A 2 11.27 1.21 23.99
C ARG A 2 10.19 1.29 22.90
N GLY A 3 10.57 1.65 21.68
CA GLY A 3 9.62 1.74 20.56
C GLY A 3 9.32 0.37 19.95
N TRP A 4 8.12 0.21 19.39
CA TRP A 4 7.68 -1.01 18.72
C TRP A 4 8.60 -1.40 17.55
N THR A 5 8.83 -2.70 17.40
CA THR A 5 9.69 -3.32 16.40
C THR A 5 9.03 -4.55 15.80
N ALA A 6 9.61 -5.11 14.73
CA ALA A 6 9.10 -6.36 14.15
C ALA A 6 9.06 -7.53 15.15
N GLY A 7 9.93 -7.54 16.17
CA GLY A 7 9.90 -8.58 17.21
C GLY A 7 8.69 -8.51 18.14
N ASP A 8 7.93 -7.41 18.09
CA ASP A 8 6.71 -7.20 18.88
C ASP A 8 5.44 -7.60 18.09
N ILE A 9 5.59 -8.14 16.88
CA ILE A 9 4.48 -8.72 16.11
C ILE A 9 3.99 -9.99 16.86
N PRO A 10 2.69 -10.12 17.15
CA PRO A 10 2.15 -11.31 17.80
C PRO A 10 2.27 -12.56 16.91
N ASP A 11 1.95 -13.72 17.46
CA ASP A 11 1.79 -14.94 16.68
C ASP A 11 0.60 -14.79 15.71
N LEU A 12 0.85 -15.04 14.42
CA LEU A 12 -0.11 -14.92 13.33
C LEU A 12 -0.48 -16.30 12.75
N ARG A 13 -0.15 -17.41 13.41
CA ARG A 13 -0.59 -18.75 12.98
C ARG A 13 -2.10 -18.80 12.80
N GLY A 14 -2.52 -19.38 11.67
CA GLY A 14 -3.92 -19.44 11.27
C GLY A 14 -4.47 -18.15 10.62
N ARG A 15 -3.67 -17.07 10.53
CA ARG A 15 -4.02 -15.84 9.82
C ARG A 15 -3.53 -15.91 8.38
N ARG A 16 -4.35 -15.49 7.43
CA ARG A 16 -3.99 -15.35 6.01
C ARG A 16 -3.79 -13.89 5.63
N ALA A 17 -2.65 -13.59 5.02
CA ALA A 17 -2.26 -12.26 4.58
C ALA A 17 -2.05 -12.18 3.07
N ILE A 18 -2.54 -11.12 2.43
CA ILE A 18 -2.24 -10.77 1.05
C ILE A 18 -1.44 -9.47 1.05
N VAL A 19 -0.25 -9.47 0.45
CA VAL A 19 0.61 -8.29 0.35
C VAL A 19 0.85 -7.94 -1.11
N THR A 20 0.34 -6.79 -1.56
CA THR A 20 0.58 -6.32 -2.93
C THR A 20 1.98 -5.74 -3.07
N GLY A 21 2.68 -6.04 -4.17
CA GLY A 21 4.05 -5.55 -4.40
C GLY A 21 5.07 -6.16 -3.43
N ALA A 22 4.88 -7.42 -3.03
CA ALA A 22 5.72 -8.13 -2.08
C ALA A 22 7.13 -8.50 -2.60
N ASN A 23 7.45 -8.16 -3.85
CA ASN A 23 8.71 -8.56 -4.50
C ASN A 23 9.92 -7.68 -4.13
N SER A 24 9.72 -6.54 -3.47
CA SER A 24 10.83 -5.62 -3.13
C SER A 24 10.46 -4.63 -2.03
N GLY A 25 11.47 -3.92 -1.51
CA GLY A 25 11.29 -2.76 -0.64
C GLY A 25 10.41 -3.06 0.58
N LEU A 26 9.43 -2.17 0.81
CA LEU A 26 8.50 -2.24 1.94
C LEU A 26 7.67 -3.53 1.91
N GLY A 27 7.07 -3.85 0.76
CA GLY A 27 6.23 -5.04 0.59
C GLY A 27 6.97 -6.34 0.88
N TYR A 28 8.22 -6.47 0.44
CA TYR A 28 9.06 -7.63 0.78
C TYR A 28 9.27 -7.77 2.28
N HIS A 29 9.62 -6.68 2.97
CA HIS A 29 9.85 -6.74 4.41
C HIS A 29 8.56 -6.97 5.20
N THR A 30 7.44 -6.40 4.75
CA THR A 30 6.11 -6.69 5.31
C THR A 30 5.80 -8.17 5.18
N ALA A 31 5.88 -8.74 3.97
CA ALA A 31 5.62 -10.16 3.74
C ALA A 31 6.55 -11.07 4.55
N LEU A 32 7.85 -10.75 4.61
CA LEU A 32 8.83 -11.51 5.38
C LEU A 32 8.51 -11.55 6.88
N GLN A 33 8.13 -10.42 7.48
CA GLN A 33 7.83 -10.41 8.92
C GLN A 33 6.50 -11.09 9.21
N LEU A 34 5.47 -10.93 8.37
CA LEU A 34 4.22 -11.67 8.53
C LEU A 34 4.46 -13.20 8.46
N ALA A 35 5.27 -13.64 7.49
CA ALA A 35 5.66 -15.03 7.33
C ALA A 35 6.46 -15.58 8.53
N ARG A 36 7.45 -14.81 9.02
CA ARG A 36 8.24 -15.18 10.20
C ARG A 36 7.42 -15.34 11.48
N HIS A 37 6.31 -14.62 11.56
CA HIS A 37 5.38 -14.69 12.68
C HIS A 37 4.23 -15.69 12.43
N GLY A 38 4.34 -16.55 11.41
CA GLY A 38 3.46 -17.70 11.22
C GLY A 38 2.20 -17.47 10.36
N ALA A 39 2.05 -16.29 9.76
CA ALA A 39 0.95 -16.05 8.81
C ALA A 39 1.15 -16.88 7.53
N SER A 40 0.04 -17.31 6.91
CA SER A 40 0.01 -17.75 5.52
C SER A 40 0.06 -16.52 4.61
N VAL A 41 1.10 -16.35 3.79
CA VAL A 41 1.32 -15.10 3.04
C VAL A 41 1.23 -15.32 1.53
N VAL A 42 0.29 -14.63 0.90
CA VAL A 42 0.21 -14.48 -0.56
C VAL A 42 1.04 -13.26 -0.99
N LEU A 43 2.15 -13.53 -1.68
CA LEU A 43 2.99 -12.53 -2.33
C LEU A 43 2.35 -12.15 -3.67
N ALA A 44 1.54 -11.09 -3.70
CA ALA A 44 0.90 -10.63 -4.93
C ALA A 44 1.85 -9.68 -5.70
N CYS A 45 2.37 -10.15 -6.84
CA CYS A 45 3.42 -9.48 -7.60
C CYS A 45 3.09 -9.43 -9.10
N ARG A 46 3.42 -8.32 -9.77
CA ARG A 46 3.25 -8.21 -11.23
C ARG A 46 4.31 -9.00 -12.01
N SER A 47 5.57 -8.93 -11.58
CA SER A 47 6.69 -9.57 -12.27
C SER A 47 6.92 -10.96 -11.69
N ALA A 48 6.72 -12.00 -12.50
CA ALA A 48 6.94 -13.39 -12.09
C ALA A 48 8.38 -13.62 -11.61
N GLU A 49 9.37 -13.16 -12.37
CA GLU A 49 10.79 -13.30 -12.04
C GLU A 49 11.15 -12.65 -10.69
N ARG A 50 10.80 -11.37 -10.50
CA ARG A 50 11.09 -10.67 -9.23
C ARG A 50 10.28 -11.23 -8.07
N GLY A 51 9.05 -11.67 -8.33
CA GLY A 51 8.20 -12.36 -7.37
C GLY A 51 8.83 -13.66 -6.90
N GLN A 52 9.33 -14.48 -7.83
CA GLN A 52 10.02 -15.74 -7.52
C GLN A 52 11.29 -15.50 -6.70
N ALA A 53 12.11 -14.54 -7.11
CA ALA A 53 13.31 -14.18 -6.35
C ALA A 53 13.00 -13.73 -4.91
N ALA A 54 11.89 -13.01 -4.70
CA ALA A 54 11.44 -12.63 -3.37
C ALA A 54 10.90 -13.82 -2.58
N PHE A 55 10.09 -14.67 -3.21
CA PHE A 55 9.57 -15.90 -2.62
C PHE A 55 10.69 -16.79 -2.10
N ASP A 56 11.70 -17.07 -2.92
CA ASP A 56 12.85 -17.92 -2.56
C ASP A 56 13.64 -17.32 -1.39
N ARG A 57 13.81 -16.00 -1.38
CA ARG A 57 14.48 -15.29 -0.29
C ARG A 57 13.70 -15.34 1.03
N ILE A 58 12.38 -15.22 0.99
CA ILE A 58 11.55 -15.35 2.21
C ILE A 58 11.58 -16.80 2.69
N ARG A 59 11.43 -17.77 1.79
CA ARG A 59 11.49 -19.19 2.13
C ARG A 59 12.83 -19.59 2.75
N ALA A 60 13.95 -19.06 2.25
CA ALA A 60 15.25 -19.27 2.87
C ALA A 60 15.36 -18.63 4.28
N ALA A 61 14.70 -17.49 4.49
CA ALA A 61 14.74 -16.73 5.75
C ALA A 61 13.67 -17.15 6.77
N ALA A 62 12.69 -17.95 6.37
CA ALA A 62 11.60 -18.52 7.15
C ALA A 62 11.18 -19.88 6.51
N PRO A 63 11.94 -20.96 6.73
CA PRO A 63 11.76 -22.24 6.03
C PRO A 63 10.37 -22.88 6.20
N ASP A 64 9.74 -22.67 7.35
CA ASP A 64 8.43 -23.23 7.71
C ASP A 64 7.25 -22.32 7.34
N ALA A 65 7.52 -21.20 6.66
CA ALA A 65 6.46 -20.27 6.28
C ALA A 65 5.55 -20.86 5.19
N ASP A 66 4.24 -20.71 5.38
CA ASP A 66 3.25 -20.97 4.34
C ASP A 66 3.20 -19.78 3.39
N LEU A 67 3.69 -19.97 2.16
CA LEU A 67 3.87 -18.91 1.18
C LEU A 67 3.22 -19.31 -0.15
N VAL A 68 2.53 -18.34 -0.77
CA VAL A 68 2.00 -18.46 -2.12
C VAL A 68 2.49 -17.29 -2.96
N LEU A 69 3.13 -17.56 -4.10
CA LEU A 69 3.41 -16.52 -5.09
C LEU A 69 2.22 -16.39 -6.05
N ALA A 70 1.73 -15.17 -6.24
CA ALA A 70 0.56 -14.89 -7.06
C ALA A 70 0.80 -13.73 -8.02
N SER A 71 0.31 -13.86 -9.26
CA SER A 71 0.37 -12.80 -10.27
C SER A 71 -0.73 -11.76 -10.01
N LEU A 72 -0.36 -10.50 -9.92
CA LEU A 72 -1.30 -9.38 -9.80
C LEU A 72 -0.70 -8.12 -10.46
N ASP A 73 -1.36 -7.63 -11.50
CA ASP A 73 -1.11 -6.28 -12.04
C ASP A 73 -2.26 -5.35 -11.64
N LEU A 74 -1.95 -4.34 -10.82
CA LEU A 74 -2.94 -3.34 -10.38
C LEU A 74 -3.23 -2.28 -11.45
N ALA A 75 -2.46 -2.25 -12.53
CA ALA A 75 -2.70 -1.40 -13.69
C ALA A 75 -3.58 -2.10 -14.76
N ASP A 76 -4.22 -3.21 -14.41
CA ASP A 76 -5.14 -3.97 -15.26
C ASP A 76 -6.28 -4.55 -14.40
N LEU A 77 -7.49 -3.99 -14.51
CA LEU A 77 -8.63 -4.46 -13.70
C LEU A 77 -9.05 -5.90 -14.04
N ALA A 78 -8.76 -6.41 -15.23
CA ALA A 78 -8.99 -7.82 -15.55
C ALA A 78 -8.03 -8.72 -14.73
N SER A 79 -6.76 -8.30 -14.58
CA SER A 79 -5.81 -8.96 -13.69
C SER A 79 -6.28 -8.94 -12.23
N VAL A 80 -6.79 -7.79 -11.75
CA VAL A 80 -7.34 -7.66 -10.38
C VAL A 80 -8.52 -8.60 -10.16
N ARG A 81 -9.46 -8.68 -11.11
CA ARG A 81 -10.63 -9.58 -11.05
C ARG A 81 -10.22 -11.05 -11.04
N ALA A 82 -9.28 -11.43 -11.91
CA ALA A 82 -8.76 -12.79 -11.96
C ALA A 82 -8.05 -13.19 -10.65
N PHE A 83 -7.29 -12.27 -10.06
CA PHE A 83 -6.66 -12.48 -8.76
C PHE A 83 -7.72 -12.67 -7.66
N ALA A 84 -8.70 -11.78 -7.57
CA ALA A 84 -9.73 -11.85 -6.54
C ALA A 84 -10.58 -13.13 -6.67
N ALA A 85 -10.93 -13.54 -7.89
CA ALA A 85 -11.64 -14.79 -8.14
C ALA A 85 -10.85 -16.03 -7.67
N ARG A 86 -9.51 -15.99 -7.76
CA ARG A 86 -8.65 -17.11 -7.35
C ARG A 86 -8.37 -17.15 -5.84
N TYR A 87 -8.32 -15.99 -5.19
CA TYR A 87 -7.83 -15.86 -3.81
C TYR A 87 -8.90 -15.38 -2.82
N GLY A 88 -10.10 -15.06 -3.29
CA GLY A 88 -11.23 -14.55 -2.50
C GLY A 88 -12.15 -15.61 -1.89
N ASP A 89 -11.99 -16.89 -2.24
CA ASP A 89 -12.85 -17.96 -1.70
C ASP A 89 -12.47 -18.38 -0.27
N ALA A 90 -11.23 -18.10 0.15
CA ALA A 90 -10.75 -18.36 1.49
C ALA A 90 -10.64 -17.05 2.28
N SER A 91 -10.79 -17.12 3.60
CA SER A 91 -10.70 -15.94 4.47
C SER A 91 -9.41 -15.16 4.25
N VAL A 92 -9.52 -13.83 4.35
CA VAL A 92 -8.38 -12.92 4.30
C VAL A 92 -8.39 -12.11 5.58
N ASP A 93 -7.43 -12.38 6.45
CA ASP A 93 -7.34 -11.68 7.72
C ASP A 93 -6.59 -10.35 7.60
N LEU A 94 -5.65 -10.26 6.66
CA LEU A 94 -4.78 -9.10 6.45
C LEU A 94 -4.65 -8.80 4.96
N LEU A 95 -5.15 -7.66 4.50
CA LEU A 95 -4.88 -7.14 3.16
C LEU A 95 -3.96 -5.91 3.27
N VAL A 96 -2.75 -6.01 2.75
CA VAL A 96 -1.79 -4.90 2.72
C VAL A 96 -1.69 -4.35 1.30
N ASN A 97 -2.41 -3.26 1.06
CA ASN A 97 -2.40 -2.46 -0.16
C ASN A 97 -1.10 -1.62 -0.21
N ASN A 98 0.02 -2.28 -0.49
CA ASN A 98 1.37 -1.71 -0.44
C ASN A 98 1.91 -1.26 -1.80
N ALA A 99 1.56 -1.96 -2.88
CA ALA A 99 2.13 -1.70 -4.19
C ALA A 99 1.95 -0.24 -4.64
N GLY A 100 2.83 0.21 -5.52
CA GLY A 100 2.63 1.50 -6.15
C GLY A 100 3.79 1.92 -7.04
N VAL A 101 3.49 2.89 -7.88
CA VAL A 101 4.44 3.61 -8.74
C VAL A 101 4.55 5.06 -8.28
N MET A 102 5.69 5.68 -8.56
CA MET A 102 6.00 7.01 -8.02
C MET A 102 6.75 7.86 -9.05
N ALA A 103 6.24 9.08 -9.26
CA ALA A 103 6.87 10.14 -10.03
C ALA A 103 7.36 9.70 -11.43
N ILE A 104 6.55 8.88 -12.11
CA ILE A 104 6.83 8.35 -13.45
C ILE A 104 6.38 9.32 -14.56
N PRO A 105 6.87 9.21 -15.80
CA PRO A 105 6.29 9.90 -16.96
C PRO A 105 4.80 9.57 -17.14
N HIS A 106 4.06 10.46 -17.82
CA HIS A 106 2.65 10.25 -18.11
C HIS A 106 2.46 8.98 -18.94
N ARG A 107 1.60 8.08 -18.46
CA ARG A 107 1.22 6.82 -19.08
C ARG A 107 -0.17 6.44 -18.55
N THR A 108 -0.85 5.56 -19.25
CA THR A 108 -2.14 5.02 -18.85
C THR A 108 -2.06 3.54 -18.48
N THR A 109 -2.95 3.09 -17.59
CA THR A 109 -3.22 1.68 -17.30
C THR A 109 -3.85 0.97 -18.51
N ALA A 110 -4.01 -0.35 -18.45
CA ALA A 110 -4.73 -1.11 -19.47
C ALA A 110 -6.18 -0.60 -19.66
N ASP A 111 -6.79 -0.13 -18.57
CA ASP A 111 -8.14 0.45 -18.53
C ASP A 111 -8.21 1.95 -18.89
N GLY A 112 -7.08 2.57 -19.26
CA GLY A 112 -7.04 3.96 -19.69
C GLY A 112 -6.90 5.01 -18.58
N PHE A 113 -6.67 4.63 -17.33
CA PHE A 113 -6.48 5.56 -16.22
C PHE A 113 -5.06 6.10 -16.14
N GLU A 114 -4.85 7.30 -15.61
CA GLU A 114 -3.52 7.81 -15.26
C GLU A 114 -2.78 6.79 -14.39
N MET A 115 -1.56 6.42 -14.77
CA MET A 115 -0.86 5.26 -14.21
C MET A 115 -0.69 5.30 -12.68
N GLN A 116 -0.41 6.46 -12.06
CA GLN A 116 -0.22 6.55 -10.61
C GLN A 116 -1.55 6.47 -9.85
N PHE A 117 -2.59 7.17 -10.30
CA PHE A 117 -3.94 7.09 -9.73
C PHE A 117 -4.55 5.70 -9.94
N GLY A 118 -4.44 5.18 -11.16
CA GLY A 118 -4.89 3.84 -11.56
C GLY A 118 -4.24 2.75 -10.73
N THR A 119 -2.90 2.70 -10.67
CA THR A 119 -2.18 1.63 -9.94
C THR A 119 -2.28 1.79 -8.43
N ASN A 120 -2.04 3.00 -7.90
CA ASN A 120 -1.88 3.18 -6.46
C ASN A 120 -3.22 3.18 -5.73
N HIS A 121 -4.28 3.68 -6.38
CA HIS A 121 -5.62 3.85 -5.80
C HIS A 121 -6.67 2.95 -6.46
N LEU A 122 -6.99 3.12 -7.75
CA LEU A 122 -8.13 2.42 -8.37
C LEU A 122 -7.97 0.88 -8.39
N GLY A 123 -6.78 0.38 -8.67
CA GLY A 123 -6.48 -1.06 -8.62
C GLY A 123 -6.64 -1.64 -7.21
N HIS A 124 -6.21 -0.91 -6.18
CA HIS A 124 -6.40 -1.33 -4.78
C HIS A 124 -7.84 -1.19 -4.31
N PHE A 125 -8.55 -0.15 -4.76
CA PHE A 125 -9.97 0.04 -4.51
C PHE A 125 -10.76 -1.14 -5.06
N ALA A 126 -10.51 -1.53 -6.32
CA ALA A 126 -11.13 -2.68 -6.94
C ALA A 126 -10.76 -3.99 -6.22
N LEU A 127 -9.47 -4.20 -5.94
CA LEU A 127 -9.00 -5.39 -5.23
C LEU A 127 -9.68 -5.56 -3.87
N THR A 128 -9.73 -4.50 -3.08
CA THR A 128 -10.32 -4.53 -1.73
C THR A 128 -11.81 -4.81 -1.79
N GLY A 129 -12.53 -4.18 -2.72
CA GLY A 129 -13.98 -4.42 -2.90
C GLY A 129 -14.29 -5.85 -3.35
N LEU A 130 -13.48 -6.40 -4.25
CA LEU A 130 -13.65 -7.78 -4.75
C LEU A 130 -13.26 -8.84 -3.70
N LEU A 131 -12.32 -8.53 -2.79
CA LEU A 131 -11.95 -9.39 -1.67
C LEU A 131 -12.83 -9.16 -0.43
N LEU A 132 -13.81 -8.27 -0.48
CA LEU A 132 -14.63 -7.92 0.67
C LEU A 132 -15.37 -9.12 1.30
N PRO A 133 -15.94 -10.07 0.53
CA PRO A 133 -16.52 -11.28 1.13
C PRO A 133 -15.48 -12.10 1.91
N ALA A 134 -14.27 -12.24 1.36
CA ALA A 134 -13.15 -12.94 2.00
C ALA A 134 -12.72 -12.27 3.30
N LEU A 135 -12.63 -10.93 3.29
CA LEU A 135 -12.34 -10.12 4.47
C LEU A 135 -13.41 -10.32 5.54
N ARG A 136 -14.69 -10.21 5.19
CA ARG A 136 -15.82 -10.37 6.14
C ARG A 136 -15.91 -11.75 6.78
N SER A 137 -15.38 -12.78 6.11
CA SER A 137 -15.35 -14.14 6.67
C SER A 137 -14.28 -14.33 7.76
N ALA A 138 -13.31 -13.42 7.87
CA ALA A 138 -12.31 -13.47 8.92
C ALA A 138 -12.86 -12.92 10.26
N PRO A 139 -12.40 -13.40 11.43
CA PRO A 139 -12.89 -12.91 12.73
C PRO A 139 -12.54 -11.45 13.04
N SER A 140 -11.41 -10.96 12.53
CA SER A 140 -10.93 -9.59 12.76
C SER A 140 -10.05 -9.14 11.58
N PRO A 141 -10.66 -8.92 10.40
CA PRO A 141 -9.96 -8.54 9.19
C PRO A 141 -9.40 -7.13 9.31
N ARG A 142 -8.20 -6.94 8.76
CA ARG A 142 -7.59 -5.61 8.64
C ARG A 142 -7.19 -5.31 7.21
N VAL A 143 -7.47 -4.10 6.76
CA VAL A 143 -6.97 -3.55 5.50
C VAL A 143 -5.99 -2.44 5.82
N VAL A 144 -4.73 -2.59 5.38
CA VAL A 144 -3.69 -1.56 5.54
C VAL A 144 -3.37 -0.96 4.19
N THR A 145 -3.69 0.33 4.01
CA THR A 145 -3.40 1.05 2.77
C THR A 145 -2.17 1.94 2.93
N VAL A 146 -1.16 1.70 2.10
CA VAL A 146 0.11 2.44 2.17
C VAL A 146 -0.03 3.79 1.44
N THR A 147 0.07 4.86 2.22
CA THR A 147 0.14 6.25 1.77
C THR A 147 1.59 6.77 1.80
N SER A 148 1.78 8.08 1.84
CA SER A 148 3.09 8.75 1.85
C SER A 148 2.97 10.13 2.51
N ALA A 149 4.08 10.67 3.01
CA ALA A 149 4.17 12.07 3.41
C ALA A 149 3.81 13.03 2.25
N PHE A 150 3.95 12.59 0.99
CA PHE A 150 3.51 13.36 -0.18
C PHE A 150 1.99 13.64 -0.21
N ALA A 151 1.17 12.92 0.57
CA ALA A 151 -0.25 13.23 0.72
C ALA A 151 -0.48 14.67 1.26
N TRP A 152 0.48 15.25 2.01
CA TRP A 152 0.43 16.64 2.48
C TRP A 152 0.42 17.67 1.34
N SER A 153 1.00 17.32 0.19
CA SER A 153 0.99 18.15 -1.02
C SER A 153 -0.08 17.72 -2.02
N GLY A 154 -0.91 16.75 -1.66
CA GLY A 154 -1.96 16.20 -2.52
C GLY A 154 -3.18 17.10 -2.62
N ARG A 155 -3.84 17.03 -3.77
CA ARG A 155 -5.18 17.54 -4.00
C ARG A 155 -5.91 16.52 -4.86
N LEU A 156 -7.14 16.17 -4.50
CA LEU A 156 -8.04 15.43 -5.39
C LEU A 156 -8.66 16.43 -6.36
N ASP A 157 -8.17 16.46 -7.58
CA ASP A 157 -8.69 17.32 -8.64
C ASP A 157 -9.80 16.59 -9.39
N PHE A 158 -11.02 16.64 -8.87
CA PHE A 158 -12.15 15.91 -9.45
C PHE A 158 -12.51 16.31 -10.88
N ASP A 159 -12.04 17.48 -11.34
CA ASP A 159 -12.25 17.94 -12.71
C ASP A 159 -11.14 17.45 -13.67
N ASP A 160 -10.08 16.82 -13.14
CA ASP A 160 -8.95 16.29 -13.90
C ASP A 160 -8.21 15.15 -13.15
N LEU A 161 -8.94 14.18 -12.58
CA LEU A 161 -8.31 13.08 -11.81
C LEU A 161 -7.32 12.27 -12.66
N GLN A 162 -7.60 12.17 -13.96
CA GLN A 162 -6.79 11.46 -14.94
C GLN A 162 -5.62 12.31 -15.50
N SER A 163 -5.44 13.55 -15.02
CA SER A 163 -4.36 14.46 -15.46
C SER A 163 -4.30 14.68 -16.98
N GLU A 164 -5.45 14.69 -17.65
CA GLU A 164 -5.58 14.87 -19.10
C GLU A 164 -5.24 16.30 -19.52
N ARG A 165 -5.48 17.30 -18.65
CA ARG A 165 -5.20 18.71 -18.97
C ARG A 165 -3.74 19.06 -18.71
N ARG A 166 -3.19 18.63 -17.57
CA ARG A 166 -1.81 18.92 -17.18
C ARG A 166 -1.21 17.86 -16.26
N TYR A 167 -0.29 17.08 -16.80
CA TYR A 167 0.45 16.12 -16.01
C TYR A 167 1.68 16.70 -15.31
N ARG A 168 1.75 16.51 -13.98
CA ARG A 168 2.96 16.77 -13.17
C ARG A 168 3.25 15.53 -12.32
N LYS A 169 4.37 14.87 -12.58
CA LYS A 169 4.78 13.58 -11.98
C LYS A 169 4.55 13.50 -10.46
N TRP A 170 5.02 14.51 -9.73
CA TRP A 170 4.89 14.56 -8.27
C TRP A 170 3.50 14.96 -7.79
N SER A 171 2.76 15.77 -8.54
CA SER A 171 1.38 16.13 -8.21
C SER A 171 0.44 14.93 -8.39
N ALA A 172 0.58 14.17 -9.47
CA ALA A 172 -0.16 12.92 -9.68
C ALA A 172 0.15 11.88 -8.60
N TYR A 173 1.43 11.74 -8.21
CA TYR A 173 1.80 10.89 -7.08
C TYR A 173 1.12 11.34 -5.77
N ALA A 174 1.23 12.63 -5.43
CA ALA A 174 0.65 13.20 -4.23
C ALA A 174 -0.88 13.05 -4.19
N GLN A 175 -1.56 13.24 -5.33
CA GLN A 175 -2.99 12.97 -5.49
C GLN A 175 -3.32 11.50 -5.18
N SER A 176 -2.59 10.55 -5.77
CA SER A 176 -2.81 9.12 -5.53
C SER A 176 -2.62 8.73 -4.06
N LYS A 177 -1.66 9.36 -3.35
CA LYS A 177 -1.39 9.07 -1.94
C LYS A 177 -2.39 9.74 -1.01
N LEU A 178 -2.90 10.91 -1.37
CA LEU A 178 -4.06 11.49 -0.70
C LEU A 178 -5.30 10.61 -0.89
N ALA A 179 -5.54 10.11 -2.10
CA ALA A 179 -6.65 9.20 -2.40
C ALA A 179 -6.58 7.93 -1.53
N ASN A 180 -5.41 7.31 -1.39
CA ASN A 180 -5.19 6.17 -0.49
C ASN A 180 -5.56 6.45 0.98
N LEU A 181 -5.22 7.64 1.48
CA LEU A 181 -5.54 8.03 2.84
C LEU A 181 -7.05 8.26 3.03
N VAL A 182 -7.69 8.94 2.08
CA VAL A 182 -9.14 9.16 2.08
C VAL A 182 -9.87 7.82 1.97
N PHE A 183 -9.41 6.92 1.11
CA PHE A 183 -9.94 5.57 0.96
C PHE A 183 -9.88 4.78 2.27
N ALA A 184 -8.73 4.76 2.95
CA ALA A 184 -8.59 4.01 4.20
C ALA A 184 -9.61 4.46 5.26
N ARG A 185 -9.85 5.76 5.38
CA ARG A 185 -10.84 6.32 6.31
C ARG A 185 -12.27 6.00 5.90
N GLU A 186 -12.58 6.18 4.62
CA GLU A 186 -13.93 5.98 4.13
C GLU A 186 -14.32 4.50 4.14
N LEU A 187 -13.36 3.59 3.90
CA LEU A 187 -13.56 2.16 4.03
C LEU A 187 -13.92 1.78 5.47
N ASP A 188 -13.19 2.30 6.46
CA ASP A 188 -13.46 2.05 7.88
C ASP A 188 -14.88 2.53 8.28
N ARG A 189 -15.29 3.68 7.74
CA ARG A 189 -16.64 4.23 7.96
C ARG A 189 -17.74 3.41 7.30
N ARG A 190 -17.51 2.92 6.08
CA ARG A 190 -18.52 2.21 5.27
C ARG A 190 -18.62 0.72 5.57
N VAL A 191 -17.55 0.11 6.06
CA VAL A 191 -17.43 -1.33 6.29
C VAL A 191 -16.93 -1.55 7.72
N PRO A 192 -17.78 -1.36 8.74
CA PRO A 192 -17.37 -1.39 10.15
C PRO A 192 -16.88 -2.77 10.61
N GLU A 193 -17.18 -3.85 9.86
CA GLU A 193 -16.67 -5.19 10.14
C GLU A 193 -15.17 -5.34 9.78
N VAL A 194 -14.63 -4.41 8.99
CA VAL A 194 -13.23 -4.39 8.56
C VAL A 194 -12.52 -3.20 9.16
N THR A 195 -11.50 -3.46 10.00
CA THR A 195 -10.65 -2.38 10.50
C THR A 195 -9.75 -1.88 9.37
N SER A 196 -10.00 -0.68 8.86
CA SER A 196 -9.25 -0.10 7.76
C SER A 196 -8.31 1.00 8.26
N LEU A 197 -7.04 0.88 7.87
CA LEU A 197 -5.93 1.62 8.44
C LEU A 197 -5.06 2.20 7.33
N ALA A 198 -4.52 3.39 7.55
CA ALA A 198 -3.46 3.93 6.70
C ALA A 198 -2.09 3.72 7.35
N ALA A 199 -1.06 3.55 6.54
CA ALA A 199 0.32 3.57 7.00
C ALA A 199 1.21 4.32 6.01
N HIS A 200 2.21 5.04 6.51
CA HIS A 200 3.24 5.62 5.64
C HIS A 200 4.64 5.31 6.17
N PRO A 201 5.61 5.04 5.29
CA PRO A 201 6.94 4.55 5.68
C PRO A 201 7.88 5.65 6.21
N GLY A 202 7.32 6.83 6.49
CA GLY A 202 8.08 8.07 6.68
C GLY A 202 8.78 8.57 5.43
N TYR A 203 9.86 9.33 5.63
CA TYR A 203 10.78 9.72 4.57
C TYR A 203 11.73 8.54 4.30
N ALA A 204 11.16 7.43 3.84
CA ALA A 204 11.93 6.37 3.23
C ALA A 204 12.50 6.92 1.92
N ALA A 205 13.82 6.79 1.70
CA ALA A 205 14.61 7.28 0.57
C ALA A 205 13.87 7.19 -0.77
N THR A 206 13.05 8.19 -1.05
CA THR A 206 12.29 8.34 -2.28
C THR A 206 12.36 9.80 -2.68
N ASN A 207 13.60 10.25 -2.83
CA ASN A 207 13.99 11.10 -3.93
C ASN A 207 13.42 12.53 -4.01
N LEU A 208 13.45 13.28 -2.91
CA LEU A 208 13.17 14.73 -2.96
C LEU A 208 14.31 15.54 -3.64
N GLN A 209 15.39 14.91 -4.11
CA GLN A 209 16.55 15.57 -4.74
C GLN A 209 17.20 14.83 -5.94
N GLN A 210 16.48 14.04 -6.75
CA GLN A 210 17.01 13.60 -8.07
C GLN A 210 16.08 13.84 -9.26
N THR A 211 15.28 14.90 -9.23
CA THR A 211 14.60 15.38 -10.46
C THR A 211 15.39 16.54 -11.09
N GLY A 212 16.70 16.37 -11.23
CA GLY A 212 17.60 17.29 -11.93
C GLY A 212 18.67 16.54 -12.74
N PRO A 213 19.45 15.62 -12.14
CA PRO A 213 20.62 15.06 -12.83
C PRO A 213 20.37 13.80 -13.68
N ARG A 214 19.12 13.35 -13.87
CA ARG A 214 18.80 12.23 -14.78
C ARG A 214 18.84 12.60 -16.28
N MET A 215 19.18 13.84 -16.62
CA MET A 215 19.32 14.30 -18.01
C MET A 215 20.78 14.50 -18.50
N GLN A 216 21.81 14.02 -17.78
CA GLN A 216 23.23 14.26 -18.17
C GLN A 216 24.19 13.05 -18.13
N GLY A 217 23.70 11.81 -18.08
CA GLY A 217 24.51 10.64 -18.49
C GLY A 217 25.81 10.34 -17.72
N SER A 218 25.95 10.74 -16.45
CA SER A 218 27.16 10.48 -15.65
C SER A 218 26.98 9.30 -14.70
N THR A 219 27.64 8.17 -15.00
CA THR A 219 27.64 6.90 -14.23
C THR A 219 28.28 7.01 -12.85
N LEU A 220 29.09 8.06 -12.59
CA LEU A 220 29.67 8.33 -11.27
C LEU A 220 28.63 8.88 -10.28
N MET A 221 27.65 9.62 -10.80
CA MET A 221 26.58 10.26 -10.03
C MET A 221 25.46 9.26 -9.68
N GLU A 222 25.23 8.24 -10.50
CA GLU A 222 24.36 7.10 -10.20
C GLU A 222 24.87 6.26 -9.02
N LYS A 223 26.18 6.04 -8.94
CA LYS A 223 26.80 5.30 -7.83
C LYS A 223 26.81 6.12 -6.54
N ALA A 224 27.07 7.42 -6.61
CA ALA A 224 26.95 8.33 -5.47
C ALA A 224 25.51 8.46 -4.96
N ALA A 225 24.52 8.47 -5.86
CA ALA A 225 23.09 8.41 -5.55
C ALA A 225 22.67 7.08 -4.88
N GLY A 226 23.29 5.97 -5.26
CA GLY A 226 23.10 4.67 -4.61
C GLY A 226 23.66 4.61 -3.18
N ILE A 227 24.78 5.28 -2.91
CA ILE A 227 25.48 5.26 -1.62
C ILE A 227 24.91 6.30 -0.63
N GLY A 228 24.54 7.50 -1.10
CA GLY A 228 23.89 8.51 -0.27
C GLY A 228 22.51 8.09 0.26
N ASN A 229 21.82 7.19 -0.45
CA ASN A 229 20.56 6.56 -0.07
C ASN A 229 20.67 5.68 1.20
N ALA A 230 21.86 5.21 1.56
CA ALA A 230 22.06 4.29 2.67
C ALA A 230 22.33 4.99 4.02
N VAL A 231 22.64 6.29 4.03
CA VAL A 231 23.20 6.97 5.23
C VAL A 231 22.21 7.92 5.94
N ILE A 232 21.12 8.35 5.29
CA ILE A 232 20.13 9.30 5.88
C ILE A 232 18.69 8.75 5.89
N ALA A 233 18.39 7.72 5.09
CA ALA A 233 17.06 7.15 4.96
C ALA A 233 16.81 5.97 5.91
N GLN A 234 15.57 5.83 6.39
CA GLN A 234 15.15 4.63 7.12
C GLN A 234 15.25 3.43 6.18
N SER A 235 15.86 2.32 6.64
CA SER A 235 15.99 1.09 5.85
C SER A 235 14.61 0.60 5.41
N ALA A 236 14.53 -0.14 4.30
CA ALA A 236 13.24 -0.69 3.84
C ALA A 236 12.56 -1.57 4.92
N ALA A 237 13.35 -2.28 5.73
CA ALA A 237 12.86 -3.02 6.90
C ALA A 237 12.21 -2.10 7.93
N ALA A 238 12.86 -0.98 8.25
CA ALA A 238 12.36 -0.04 9.23
C ALA A 238 11.18 0.79 8.68
N GLY A 239 11.15 1.08 7.37
CA GLY A 239 10.01 1.71 6.69
C GLY A 239 8.78 0.81 6.57
N ALA A 240 8.93 -0.52 6.68
CA ALA A 240 7.81 -1.47 6.71
C ALA A 240 7.14 -1.52 8.10
N LEU A 241 7.79 -1.03 9.16
CA LEU A 241 7.26 -1.10 10.52
C LEU A 241 5.90 -0.41 10.69
N PRO A 242 5.60 0.77 10.10
CA PRO A 242 4.27 1.36 10.19
C PRO A 242 3.17 0.47 9.59
N SER A 243 3.43 -0.19 8.46
CA SER A 243 2.48 -1.13 7.85
C SER A 243 2.30 -2.38 8.70
N LEU A 244 3.39 -2.91 9.28
CA LEU A 244 3.33 -4.07 10.17
C LEU A 244 2.64 -3.75 11.50
N TYR A 245 2.86 -2.55 12.04
CA TYR A 245 2.18 -2.07 13.25
C TYR A 245 0.68 -1.95 13.00
N ALA A 246 0.27 -1.28 11.91
CA ALA A 246 -1.15 -1.25 11.51
C ALA A 246 -1.72 -2.67 11.32
N ALA A 247 -0.97 -3.56 10.66
CA ALA A 247 -1.43 -4.92 10.37
C ALA A 247 -1.57 -5.80 11.63
N ALA A 248 -0.74 -5.65 12.65
CA ALA A 248 -0.61 -6.67 13.69
C ALA A 248 -0.60 -6.17 15.14
N ALA A 249 -0.40 -4.87 15.39
CA ALA A 249 -0.38 -4.37 16.76
C ALA A 249 -1.80 -4.40 17.38
N PRO A 250 -1.92 -4.70 18.69
CA PRO A 250 -3.21 -4.81 19.36
C PRO A 250 -3.87 -3.45 19.65
N ASP A 251 -3.08 -2.38 19.69
CA ASP A 251 -3.46 -1.02 20.11
C ASP A 251 -3.73 -0.08 18.92
N VAL A 252 -4.25 -0.61 17.81
CA VAL A 252 -4.60 0.17 16.62
C VAL A 252 -6.08 0.51 16.56
N HIS A 253 -6.41 1.61 15.89
CA HIS A 253 -7.78 2.13 15.75
C HIS A 253 -8.16 2.31 14.28
N GLY A 254 -9.38 1.90 13.92
CA GLY A 254 -9.94 2.10 12.58
C GLY A 254 -9.90 3.56 12.13
N GLY A 255 -9.62 3.78 10.84
CA GLY A 255 -9.50 5.12 10.24
C GLY A 255 -8.24 5.90 10.61
N ALA A 256 -7.40 5.38 11.51
CA ALA A 256 -6.15 6.00 11.90
C ALA A 256 -5.05 5.83 10.83
N CYS A 257 -4.00 6.65 10.95
CA CYS A 257 -2.80 6.55 10.13
C CYS A 257 -1.58 6.35 11.01
N TYR A 258 -0.73 5.40 10.65
CA TYR A 258 0.49 5.09 11.38
C TYR A 258 1.74 5.46 10.59
N GLY A 259 2.72 6.01 11.28
CA GLY A 259 3.96 6.49 10.69
C GLY A 259 5.10 6.58 11.71
N PRO A 260 6.32 6.90 11.29
CA PRO A 260 7.46 6.92 12.19
C PRO A 260 7.38 8.11 13.17
N ARG A 261 7.58 7.88 14.46
CA ARG A 261 7.37 8.91 15.50
C ARG A 261 8.20 10.19 15.33
N ILE A 262 9.44 10.10 14.86
CA ILE A 262 10.35 11.27 14.82
C ILE A 262 10.09 12.03 13.53
N LEU A 263 9.39 13.16 13.65
CA LEU A 263 9.02 14.07 12.54
C LEU A 263 8.25 13.38 11.42
N GLN A 264 7.60 12.24 11.67
CA GLN A 264 7.03 11.40 10.61
C GLN A 264 8.08 10.93 9.58
N TYR A 265 9.38 11.00 9.90
CA TYR A 265 10.47 10.64 8.99
C TYR A 265 11.13 9.33 9.37
N ARG A 266 11.35 9.09 10.66
CA ARG A 266 12.02 7.90 11.16
C ARG A 266 11.60 7.48 12.57
N GLY A 267 12.03 6.28 12.96
CA GLY A 267 11.81 5.75 14.31
C GLY A 267 10.67 4.73 14.36
N ALA A 268 10.33 4.33 15.58
CA ALA A 268 9.25 3.37 15.83
C ALA A 268 7.90 3.92 15.33
N PRO A 269 7.00 3.04 14.86
CA PRO A 269 5.69 3.45 14.42
C PRO A 269 4.84 3.97 15.59
N THR A 270 3.99 4.94 15.29
CA THR A 270 3.00 5.51 16.20
C THR A 270 1.86 6.09 15.36
N GLU A 271 0.73 6.39 15.97
CA GLU A 271 -0.33 7.12 15.29
C GLU A 271 0.16 8.53 14.93
N VAL A 272 -0.13 8.97 13.71
CA VAL A 272 0.37 10.24 13.18
C VAL A 272 -0.75 11.17 12.70
N VAL A 273 -0.49 12.47 12.85
CA VAL A 273 -1.33 13.50 12.26
C VAL A 273 -1.23 13.44 10.74
N THR A 274 -2.38 13.52 10.09
CA THR A 274 -2.52 13.47 8.63
C THR A 274 -2.88 14.83 8.03
N PRO A 275 -2.73 15.03 6.72
CA PRO A 275 -3.13 16.27 6.06
C PRO A 275 -4.61 16.61 6.28
N PRO A 276 -4.97 17.87 6.63
CA PRO A 276 -6.37 18.27 6.83
C PRO A 276 -7.21 18.18 5.55
N GLN A 277 -6.56 18.20 4.37
CA GLN A 277 -7.24 18.05 3.08
C GLN A 277 -7.96 16.71 2.93
N ALA A 278 -7.50 15.66 3.63
CA ALA A 278 -8.15 14.35 3.65
C ALA A 278 -9.50 14.35 4.37
N ASN A 279 -9.80 15.40 5.15
CA ASN A 279 -11.05 15.56 5.91
C ASN A 279 -11.97 16.63 5.31
N ARG A 280 -11.75 17.02 4.05
CA ARG A 280 -12.63 18.00 3.39
C ARG A 280 -14.04 17.40 3.23
N PRO A 281 -15.11 18.13 3.62
CA PRO A 281 -16.47 17.63 3.50
C PRO A 281 -16.81 17.18 2.07
N GLY A 282 -17.48 16.04 1.92
CA GLY A 282 -17.93 15.51 0.63
C GLY A 282 -16.83 14.88 -0.25
N GLN A 283 -15.55 15.03 0.11
CA GLN A 283 -14.45 14.53 -0.71
C GLN A 283 -14.37 13.00 -0.69
N ALA A 284 -14.61 12.39 0.47
CA ALA A 284 -14.54 10.95 0.64
C ALA A 284 -15.64 10.25 -0.17
N GLU A 285 -16.86 10.75 -0.08
CA GLU A 285 -18.00 10.25 -0.83
C GLU A 285 -17.77 10.41 -2.34
N ARG A 286 -17.35 11.60 -2.79
CA ARG A 286 -17.09 11.83 -4.22
C ARG A 286 -15.94 10.97 -4.76
N LEU A 287 -14.88 10.75 -3.99
CA LEU A 287 -13.80 9.84 -4.38
C LEU A 287 -14.31 8.40 -4.48
N TRP A 288 -15.14 7.98 -3.51
CA TRP A 288 -15.75 6.65 -3.51
C TRP A 288 -16.59 6.42 -4.76
N ASP A 289 -17.56 7.31 -5.04
CA ASP A 289 -18.49 7.18 -6.17
C ASP A 289 -17.76 7.14 -7.52
N VAL A 290 -16.74 8.01 -7.68
CA VAL A 290 -15.89 8.00 -8.89
C VAL A 290 -15.08 6.71 -8.98
N SER A 291 -14.60 6.18 -7.86
CA SER A 291 -13.84 4.93 -7.84
C SER A 291 -14.73 3.73 -8.19
N GLU A 292 -15.95 3.66 -7.67
CA GLU A 292 -16.93 2.62 -8.06
C GLU A 292 -17.27 2.71 -9.54
N THR A 293 -17.51 3.94 -10.05
CA THR A 293 -17.81 4.18 -11.46
C THR A 293 -16.66 3.75 -12.38
N LEU A 294 -15.43 4.18 -12.08
CA LEU A 294 -14.27 3.88 -12.92
C LEU A 294 -13.88 2.40 -12.87
N THR A 295 -14.00 1.77 -11.71
CA THR A 295 -13.59 0.36 -11.56
C THR A 295 -14.68 -0.64 -11.88
N GLY A 296 -15.95 -0.22 -11.89
CA GLY A 296 -17.11 -1.12 -11.94
C GLY A 296 -17.13 -2.10 -10.77
N VAL A 297 -16.65 -1.67 -9.59
CA VAL A 297 -16.66 -2.46 -8.35
C VAL A 297 -17.38 -1.65 -7.28
N ALA A 298 -18.52 -2.16 -6.83
CA ALA A 298 -19.28 -1.56 -5.72
C ALA A 298 -19.04 -2.34 -4.43
N TYR A 299 -19.08 -1.64 -3.30
CA TYR A 299 -18.95 -2.25 -1.99
C TYR A 299 -20.33 -2.61 -1.46
N ALA A 300 -20.75 -3.85 -1.70
CA ALA A 300 -22.02 -4.35 -1.22
C ALA A 300 -22.09 -4.29 0.31
N ALA A 301 -23.24 -3.88 0.86
CA ALA A 301 -23.53 -4.03 2.29
C ALA A 301 -23.46 -5.52 2.68
N ALA A 302 -23.16 -5.80 3.96
CA ALA A 302 -23.24 -7.17 4.45
C ALA A 302 -24.68 -7.69 4.25
N ALA A 303 -24.83 -8.92 3.74
CA ALA A 303 -26.12 -9.58 3.74
C ALA A 303 -26.55 -9.74 5.21
N SER A 304 -27.71 -9.18 5.54
CA SER A 304 -28.31 -9.25 6.88
C SER A 304 -28.77 -10.66 7.23
#